data_AF-A0A498G8N2-F1
#
_entry.id   AF-A0A498G8N2-F1
#
_cell.length_a   1.000
_cell.length_b   1.000
_cell.length_c   1.000
_cell.angle_alpha   90.00
_cell.angle_beta   90.00
_cell.angle_gamma   90.00
#
_symmetry.space_group_name_H-M   'P 1'
#
loop_
_entity.id
_entity.type
_entity.pdbx_description
1 polymer ?
#
loop_
_entity_poly.entity_id
_entity_poly.type
_entity_poly.pdbx_seq_one_letter_code
_entity_poly.pdbx_strand_id
1 'polypeptide(L)'
;MTDTHHKPTDSVRTVLLNALREVTGHATGILEDEQSYEAVQTALETAVQESERSEFDQALAAVNETSGQGEAQIALRRSTDAVYDWLCSHGAQLRLTHLTSVKMNAQQVTLYKFLRTENPAVLNELDVSATVADSLKTGASALASGATDESQPAFSEAIELAETPAEKVSVWVLAAWTRCRAGEYEAALPLVTKALECDPEAWPARVVGTVADHETPSLFWEDKLSVRPYLRVRAEVPEGGDIEAAVRPQRRNDERWVSLSGPRGCLRVPEESFGPNLEVRLRLSGALGTFPTVQAYYLAVGVVDEVNDVPRTVFYQPLQGPRTTDARETLRFRV
;
A
#
# COMPACT_ATOMS: atom_id res chain seq x y z
N MET A 1 16.68 -7.14 -41.24
CA MET A 1 16.34 -6.90 -39.82
C MET A 1 15.49 -8.09 -39.40
N THR A 2 15.90 -8.84 -38.39
CA THR A 2 15.15 -9.99 -37.88
C THR A 2 13.96 -9.47 -37.09
N ASP A 3 12.74 -9.69 -37.60
CA ASP A 3 11.49 -9.43 -36.87
C ASP A 3 11.44 -10.35 -35.65
N THR A 4 11.89 -9.85 -34.51
CA THR A 4 11.62 -10.47 -33.22
C THR A 4 10.19 -10.12 -32.83
N HIS A 5 9.23 -10.99 -33.16
CA HIS A 5 7.89 -10.92 -32.58
C HIS A 5 7.96 -11.07 -31.06
N HIS A 6 7.71 -9.98 -30.34
CA HIS A 6 7.64 -10.00 -28.88
C HIS A 6 6.23 -10.43 -28.49
N LYS A 7 6.05 -11.59 -27.86
CA LYS A 7 4.71 -11.96 -27.38
C LYS A 7 4.32 -11.09 -26.18
N PRO A 8 3.10 -10.53 -26.12
CA PRO A 8 2.67 -9.76 -24.95
C PRO A 8 2.63 -10.66 -23.71
N THR A 9 3.11 -10.12 -22.60
CA THR A 9 2.89 -10.71 -21.28
C THR A 9 1.40 -10.70 -20.95
N ASP A 10 0.97 -11.59 -20.06
CA ASP A 10 -0.45 -11.67 -19.67
C ASP A 10 -0.94 -10.38 -18.98
N SER A 11 -0.06 -9.65 -18.30
CA SER A 11 -0.36 -8.35 -17.69
C SER A 11 -0.64 -7.29 -18.77
N VAL A 12 0.24 -7.16 -19.77
CA VAL A 12 0.05 -6.21 -20.87
C VAL A 12 -1.20 -6.54 -21.69
N ARG A 13 -1.46 -7.83 -21.94
CA ARG A 13 -2.68 -8.26 -22.63
C ARG A 13 -3.95 -7.86 -21.87
N THR A 14 -3.96 -8.03 -20.55
CA THR A 14 -5.10 -7.64 -19.70
C THR A 14 -5.34 -6.13 -19.75
N VAL A 15 -4.26 -5.36 -19.64
CA VAL A 15 -4.29 -3.89 -19.73
C VAL A 15 -4.82 -3.40 -21.08
N LEU A 16 -4.32 -3.98 -22.18
CA LEU A 16 -4.79 -3.64 -23.53
C LEU A 16 -6.24 -4.05 -23.77
N LEU A 17 -6.66 -5.21 -23.28
CA LEU A 17 -8.05 -5.65 -23.37
C LEU A 17 -8.98 -4.64 -22.68
N ASN A 18 -8.59 -4.11 -21.52
CA ASN A 18 -9.39 -3.08 -20.83
C ASN A 18 -9.45 -1.76 -21.61
N ALA A 19 -8.34 -1.34 -22.24
CA ALA A 19 -8.33 -0.18 -23.13
C ALA A 19 -9.25 -0.38 -24.35
N LEU A 20 -9.20 -1.57 -24.96
CA LEU A 20 -10.05 -1.92 -26.10
C LEU A 20 -11.53 -1.94 -25.73
N ARG A 21 -11.88 -2.41 -24.54
CA ARG A 21 -13.26 -2.35 -24.01
C ARG A 21 -13.77 -0.92 -23.91
N GLU A 22 -12.93 0.04 -23.56
CA GLU A 22 -13.34 1.44 -23.53
C GLU A 22 -13.57 2.00 -24.94
N VAL A 23 -12.65 1.73 -25.87
CA VAL A 23 -12.80 2.16 -27.27
C VAL A 23 -14.05 1.57 -27.93
N THR A 24 -14.43 0.34 -27.60
CA THR A 24 -15.64 -0.31 -28.11
C THR A 24 -16.92 0.02 -27.33
N GLY A 25 -16.85 0.86 -26.29
CA GLY A 25 -18.02 1.30 -25.52
C GLY A 25 -18.53 0.30 -24.48
N HIS A 26 -17.75 -0.74 -24.15
CA HIS A 26 -18.06 -1.76 -23.13
C HIS A 26 -17.50 -1.43 -21.73
N ALA A 27 -16.73 -0.34 -21.61
CA ALA A 27 -16.20 0.21 -20.36
C ALA A 27 -15.99 1.72 -20.48
N THR A 28 -15.75 2.42 -19.37
CA THR A 28 -15.41 3.85 -19.39
C THR A 28 -14.26 4.15 -18.42
N GLY A 29 -13.38 5.07 -18.83
CA GLY A 29 -12.50 5.81 -17.93
C GLY A 29 -11.20 5.13 -17.49
N ILE A 30 -10.67 4.17 -18.26
CA ILE A 30 -9.31 3.64 -18.06
C ILE A 30 -8.28 4.43 -18.87
N LEU A 31 -8.61 4.96 -20.05
CA LEU A 31 -7.74 5.81 -20.84
C LEU A 31 -7.71 7.24 -20.26
N GLU A 32 -6.50 7.76 -20.02
CA GLU A 32 -6.29 9.02 -19.29
C GLU A 32 -6.58 10.26 -20.13
N ASP A 33 -6.35 10.19 -21.45
CA ASP A 33 -6.48 11.32 -22.37
C ASP A 33 -6.99 10.89 -23.76
N GLU A 34 -7.50 11.87 -24.53
CA GLU A 34 -8.03 11.67 -25.87
C GLU A 34 -6.98 11.09 -26.83
N GLN A 35 -5.72 11.51 -26.69
CA GLN A 35 -4.63 10.99 -27.52
C GLN A 35 -4.44 9.48 -27.32
N SER A 36 -4.58 8.99 -26.08
CA SER A 36 -4.53 7.56 -25.79
C SER A 36 -5.73 6.81 -26.36
N TYR A 37 -6.92 7.44 -26.35
CA TYR A 37 -8.12 6.90 -26.99
C TYR A 37 -7.92 6.76 -28.51
N GLU A 38 -7.54 7.84 -29.18
CA GLU A 38 -7.28 7.86 -30.63
C GLU A 38 -6.19 6.86 -31.02
N ALA A 39 -5.13 6.72 -30.23
CA ALA A 39 -4.05 5.77 -30.49
C ALA A 39 -4.54 4.31 -30.47
N VAL A 40 -5.31 3.93 -29.45
CA VAL A 40 -5.86 2.57 -29.33
C VAL A 40 -6.93 2.32 -30.39
N GLN A 41 -7.77 3.30 -30.69
CA GLN A 41 -8.78 3.22 -31.75
C GLN A 41 -8.13 3.04 -33.13
N THR A 42 -7.14 3.86 -33.46
CA THR A 42 -6.40 3.76 -34.73
C THR A 42 -5.74 2.39 -34.87
N ALA A 43 -5.15 1.88 -33.78
CA ALA A 43 -4.56 0.55 -33.76
C ALA A 43 -5.61 -0.54 -34.03
N LEU A 44 -6.78 -0.47 -33.38
CA LEU A 44 -7.88 -1.41 -33.61
C LEU A 44 -8.40 -1.37 -35.05
N GLU A 45 -8.62 -0.18 -35.60
CA GLU A 45 -9.16 0.01 -36.95
C GLU A 45 -8.17 -0.42 -38.05
N THR A 46 -6.87 -0.26 -37.80
CA THR A 46 -5.81 -0.57 -38.78
C THR A 46 -5.35 -2.02 -38.69
N ALA A 47 -5.24 -2.58 -37.48
CA ALA A 47 -4.66 -3.90 -37.25
C ALA A 47 -5.67 -5.04 -37.33
N VAL A 48 -6.96 -4.78 -37.09
CA VAL A 48 -8.01 -5.80 -37.01
C VAL A 48 -9.02 -5.63 -38.15
N GLN A 49 -9.26 -6.69 -38.91
CA GLN A 49 -10.20 -6.66 -40.03
C GLN A 49 -11.63 -6.36 -39.54
N GLU A 50 -12.46 -5.73 -40.38
CA GLU A 50 -13.83 -5.35 -40.01
C GLU A 50 -14.70 -6.53 -39.54
N SER A 51 -14.57 -7.69 -40.18
CA SER A 51 -15.25 -8.92 -39.75
C SER A 51 -14.76 -9.40 -38.38
N GLU A 52 -13.45 -9.33 -38.11
CA GLU A 52 -12.86 -9.71 -36.82
C GLU A 52 -13.17 -8.71 -35.71
N ARG A 53 -13.36 -7.42 -36.04
CA ARG A 53 -13.84 -6.40 -35.09
C ARG A 53 -15.26 -6.69 -34.63
N SER A 54 -16.12 -7.14 -35.55
CA SER A 54 -17.49 -7.56 -35.23
C SER A 54 -17.49 -8.81 -34.32
N GLU A 55 -16.63 -9.78 -34.60
CA GLU A 55 -16.44 -10.96 -33.72
C GLU A 55 -15.88 -10.57 -32.34
N PHE A 56 -14.94 -9.64 -32.29
CA PHE A 56 -14.37 -9.12 -31.03
C PHE A 56 -15.43 -8.44 -30.16
N ASP A 57 -16.28 -7.60 -30.77
CA ASP A 57 -17.36 -6.90 -30.07
C ASP A 57 -18.40 -7.88 -29.49
N GLN A 58 -18.79 -8.89 -30.27
CA GLN A 58 -19.65 -9.98 -29.80
C GLN A 58 -18.99 -10.79 -28.68
N ALA A 59 -17.68 -11.06 -28.80
CA ALA A 59 -16.93 -11.76 -27.77
C ALA A 59 -16.88 -10.95 -26.47
N LEU A 60 -16.70 -9.63 -26.52
CA LEU A 60 -16.75 -8.75 -25.35
C LEU A 60 -18.11 -8.79 -24.65
N ALA A 61 -19.21 -8.73 -25.41
CA ALA A 61 -20.55 -8.87 -24.86
C ALA A 61 -20.75 -10.23 -24.18
N ALA A 62 -20.24 -11.31 -24.79
CA ALA A 62 -20.35 -12.67 -24.29
C ALA A 62 -19.49 -12.97 -23.05
N VAL A 63 -18.43 -12.22 -22.74
CA VAL A 63 -17.63 -12.44 -21.50
C VAL A 63 -18.49 -12.28 -20.24
N ASN A 64 -19.59 -11.53 -20.31
CA ASN A 64 -20.52 -11.37 -19.20
C ASN A 64 -21.52 -12.56 -19.09
N GLU A 65 -21.58 -13.45 -20.08
CA GLU A 65 -22.51 -14.56 -20.16
C GLU A 65 -21.74 -15.91 -20.04
N THR A 66 -22.27 -16.86 -19.27
CA THR A 66 -21.54 -18.07 -18.84
C THR A 66 -21.34 -19.14 -19.94
N SER A 67 -21.86 -18.94 -21.16
CA SER A 67 -21.79 -19.90 -22.27
C SER A 67 -20.84 -19.44 -23.37
N GLY A 68 -19.97 -20.33 -23.88
CA GLY A 68 -19.14 -20.07 -25.07
C GLY A 68 -17.73 -19.49 -24.82
N GLN A 69 -17.23 -19.59 -23.58
CA GLN A 69 -15.98 -18.94 -23.15
C GLN A 69 -14.74 -19.24 -24.01
N GLY A 70 -14.64 -20.41 -24.65
CA GLY A 70 -13.48 -20.81 -25.43
C GLY A 70 -13.30 -20.00 -26.72
N GLU A 71 -14.35 -19.91 -27.54
CA GLU A 71 -14.30 -19.18 -28.83
C GLU A 71 -14.20 -17.66 -28.59
N ALA A 72 -14.94 -17.14 -27.60
CA ALA A 72 -14.85 -15.74 -27.19
C ALA A 72 -13.42 -15.38 -26.74
N GLN A 73 -12.78 -16.21 -25.90
CA GLN A 73 -11.39 -15.98 -25.47
C GLN A 73 -10.40 -15.99 -26.63
N ILE A 74 -10.60 -16.86 -27.63
CA ILE A 74 -9.75 -16.90 -28.83
C ILE A 74 -9.90 -15.61 -29.64
N ALA A 75 -11.13 -15.15 -29.87
CA ALA A 75 -11.40 -13.90 -30.60
C ALA A 75 -10.79 -12.69 -29.87
N LEU A 76 -11.02 -12.57 -28.55
CA LEU A 76 -10.44 -11.49 -27.75
C LEU A 76 -8.92 -11.49 -27.80
N ARG A 77 -8.30 -12.67 -27.64
CA ARG A 77 -6.84 -12.79 -27.68
C ARG A 77 -6.29 -12.40 -29.04
N ARG A 78 -6.89 -12.86 -30.13
CA ARG A 78 -6.42 -12.58 -31.50
C ARG A 78 -6.41 -11.08 -31.78
N SER A 79 -7.53 -10.40 -31.54
CA SER A 79 -7.63 -8.96 -31.79
C SER A 79 -6.74 -8.14 -30.85
N THR A 80 -6.62 -8.56 -29.58
CA THR A 80 -5.71 -7.89 -28.62
C THR A 80 -4.24 -8.04 -29.02
N ASP A 81 -3.83 -9.25 -29.44
CA ASP A 81 -2.46 -9.51 -29.89
C ASP A 81 -2.17 -8.72 -31.20
N ALA A 82 -3.13 -8.59 -32.12
CA ALA A 82 -2.98 -7.78 -33.34
C ALA A 82 -2.80 -6.27 -33.04
N VAL A 83 -3.62 -5.72 -32.13
CA VAL A 83 -3.48 -4.33 -31.67
C VAL A 83 -2.14 -4.10 -30.98
N TYR A 84 -1.73 -5.04 -30.13
CA TYR A 84 -0.42 -5.00 -29.47
C TYR A 84 0.73 -4.96 -30.48
N ASP A 85 0.72 -5.83 -31.49
CA ASP A 85 1.76 -5.90 -32.51
C ASP A 85 1.84 -4.59 -33.30
N TRP A 86 0.68 -4.01 -33.67
CA TRP A 86 0.62 -2.71 -34.32
C TRP A 86 1.23 -1.61 -33.45
N LEU A 87 0.83 -1.50 -32.19
CA LEU A 87 1.36 -0.49 -31.27
C LEU A 87 2.88 -0.65 -31.07
N CYS A 88 3.37 -1.88 -30.92
CA CYS A 88 4.80 -2.15 -30.81
C CYS A 88 5.58 -1.73 -32.07
N SER A 89 5.04 -2.03 -33.27
CA SER A 89 5.68 -1.67 -34.54
C SER A 89 5.79 -0.14 -34.76
N HIS A 90 4.94 0.64 -34.08
CA HIS A 90 4.95 2.09 -34.08
C HIS A 90 5.69 2.69 -32.88
N GLY A 91 6.41 1.89 -32.09
CA GLY A 91 7.25 2.37 -30.99
C GLY A 91 6.47 2.87 -29.77
N ALA A 92 5.21 2.43 -29.62
CA ALA A 92 4.33 2.89 -28.56
C ALA A 92 4.94 2.74 -27.16
N GLN A 93 4.88 3.83 -26.39
CA GLN A 93 5.16 3.86 -24.96
C GLN A 93 3.86 3.77 -24.19
N LEU A 94 3.86 2.97 -23.13
CA LEU A 94 2.76 2.84 -22.20
C LEU A 94 3.13 3.47 -20.86
N ARG A 95 2.15 4.10 -20.21
CA ARG A 95 2.18 4.42 -18.79
C ARG A 95 0.93 3.88 -18.14
N LEU A 96 1.09 2.96 -17.19
CA LEU A 96 0.04 2.44 -16.32
C LEU A 96 0.13 3.14 -14.97
N THR A 97 -0.97 3.71 -14.50
CA THR A 97 -1.09 4.21 -13.12
C THR A 97 -2.07 3.33 -12.37
N HIS A 98 -1.57 2.62 -11.36
CA HIS A 98 -2.36 1.81 -10.43
C HIS A 98 -2.53 2.59 -9.13
N LEU A 99 -3.77 2.98 -8.82
CA LEU A 99 -4.13 3.71 -7.62
C LEU A 99 -4.96 2.81 -6.72
N THR A 100 -4.56 2.66 -5.46
CA THR A 100 -5.33 1.92 -4.46
C THR A 100 -5.38 2.70 -3.15
N SER A 101 -6.35 2.39 -2.30
CA SER A 101 -6.51 3.03 -1.00
C SER A 101 -6.61 1.99 0.09
N VAL A 102 -6.22 2.40 1.30
CA VAL A 102 -6.34 1.55 2.47
C VAL A 102 -6.86 2.35 3.65
N LYS A 103 -7.83 1.75 4.34
CA LYS A 103 -8.43 2.28 5.55
C LYS A 103 -7.93 1.48 6.75
N MET A 104 -7.26 2.16 7.66
CA MET A 104 -6.67 1.60 8.88
C MET A 104 -7.43 2.12 10.11
N ASN A 105 -7.34 1.39 11.22
CA ASN A 105 -7.91 1.82 12.49
C ASN A 105 -7.21 3.10 12.98
N ALA A 106 -7.98 4.19 13.14
CA ALA A 106 -7.44 5.49 13.52
C ALA A 106 -6.77 5.48 14.89
N GLN A 107 -7.34 4.82 15.89
CA GLN A 107 -6.73 4.72 17.22
C GLN A 107 -5.39 4.00 17.17
N GLN A 108 -5.30 2.89 16.42
CA GLN A 108 -4.05 2.14 16.29
C GLN A 108 -2.96 2.95 15.56
N VAL A 109 -3.33 3.71 14.52
CA VAL A 109 -2.40 4.64 13.84
C VAL A 109 -1.94 5.76 14.78
N THR A 110 -2.84 6.30 15.62
CA THR A 110 -2.50 7.31 16.64
C THR A 110 -1.52 6.78 17.69
N LEU A 111 -1.77 5.57 18.21
CA LEU A 111 -0.86 4.90 19.14
C LEU A 111 0.53 4.74 18.51
N TYR A 112 0.60 4.22 17.28
CA TYR A 112 1.88 4.09 16.58
C TYR A 112 2.63 5.41 16.43
N LYS A 113 1.94 6.47 16.02
CA LYS A 113 2.56 7.80 15.92
C LYS A 113 3.13 8.26 17.26
N PHE A 114 2.43 8.00 18.36
CA PHE A 114 2.97 8.26 19.69
C PHE A 114 4.20 7.40 20.01
N LEU A 115 4.16 6.08 19.75
CA LEU A 115 5.31 5.19 19.97
C LEU A 115 6.57 5.63 19.19
N ARG A 116 6.38 6.30 18.05
CA ARG A 116 7.48 6.80 17.21
C ARG A 116 8.00 8.16 17.61
N THR A 117 7.11 9.08 17.94
CA THR A 117 7.45 10.50 18.14
C THR A 117 7.52 10.90 19.60
N GLU A 118 6.93 10.09 20.48
CA GLU A 118 6.68 10.37 21.90
C GLU A 118 5.99 11.73 22.12
N ASN A 119 5.31 12.26 21.10
CA ASN A 119 4.63 13.54 21.16
C ASN A 119 3.26 13.40 21.84
N PRO A 120 3.05 13.95 23.04
CA PRO A 120 1.78 13.80 23.76
C PRO A 120 0.58 14.39 23.01
N ALA A 121 0.80 15.40 22.15
CA ALA A 121 -0.27 16.05 21.40
C ALA A 121 -0.98 15.12 20.43
N VAL A 122 -0.31 14.06 19.97
CA VAL A 122 -0.88 13.04 19.08
C VAL A 122 -2.01 12.28 19.79
N LEU A 123 -1.92 12.06 21.09
CA LEU A 123 -2.92 11.29 21.84
C LEU A 123 -4.27 12.02 21.97
N ASN A 124 -4.34 13.32 21.67
CA ASN A 124 -5.62 14.05 21.59
C ASN A 124 -6.51 13.53 20.44
N GLU A 125 -5.96 12.79 19.48
CA GLU A 125 -6.71 12.15 18.40
C GLU A 125 -7.33 10.80 18.81
N LEU A 126 -7.04 10.29 20.02
CA LEU A 126 -7.67 9.07 20.52
C LEU A 126 -9.11 9.34 20.94
N ASP A 127 -10.01 8.43 20.55
CA ASP A 127 -11.40 8.43 20.99
C ASP A 127 -11.50 7.67 22.32
N VAL A 128 -11.31 8.40 23.42
CA VAL A 128 -11.33 7.93 24.80
C VAL A 128 -12.15 8.88 25.68
N SER A 129 -12.63 8.37 26.81
CA SER A 129 -13.30 9.18 27.83
C SER A 129 -12.38 10.26 28.40
N ALA A 130 -12.98 11.37 28.86
CA ALA A 130 -12.23 12.52 29.38
C ALA A 130 -11.33 12.14 30.58
N THR A 131 -11.80 11.25 31.45
CA THR A 131 -11.05 10.75 32.61
C THR A 131 -9.82 9.96 32.20
N VAL A 132 -9.92 9.11 31.18
CA VAL A 132 -8.78 8.39 30.60
C VAL A 132 -7.84 9.38 29.91
N ALA A 133 -8.37 10.34 29.14
CA ALA A 133 -7.58 11.32 28.40
C ALA A 133 -6.63 12.14 29.29
N ASP A 134 -7.08 12.60 30.46
CA ASP A 134 -6.26 13.36 31.41
C ASP A 134 -5.08 12.54 31.93
N SER A 135 -5.33 11.28 32.28
CA SER A 135 -4.31 10.33 32.73
C SER A 135 -3.31 10.01 31.61
N LEU A 136 -3.80 9.76 30.39
CA LEU A 136 -2.96 9.54 29.21
C LEU A 136 -2.06 10.75 28.91
N LYS A 137 -2.60 11.96 28.97
CA LYS A 137 -1.84 13.20 28.72
C LYS A 137 -0.75 13.40 29.75
N THR A 138 -1.05 13.14 31.02
CA THR A 138 -0.08 13.22 32.13
C THR A 138 1.04 12.19 31.93
N GLY A 139 0.68 10.92 31.73
CA GLY A 139 1.64 9.84 31.50
C GLY A 139 2.51 10.06 30.27
N ALA A 140 1.92 10.51 29.16
CA ALA A 140 2.64 10.80 27.93
C ALA A 140 3.60 12.00 28.06
N SER A 141 3.19 13.04 28.78
CA SER A 141 4.05 14.22 29.01
C SER A 141 5.26 13.88 29.88
N ALA A 142 5.06 13.08 30.92
CA ALA A 142 6.14 12.56 31.76
C ALA A 142 7.07 11.61 30.98
N LEU A 143 6.52 10.77 30.09
CA LEU A 143 7.33 9.89 29.26
C LEU A 143 8.21 10.69 28.28
N ALA A 144 7.63 11.70 27.63
CA ALA A 144 8.33 12.56 26.68
C ALA A 144 9.49 13.36 27.31
N SER A 145 9.42 13.63 28.63
CA SER A 145 10.53 14.25 29.39
C SER A 145 11.54 13.23 29.93
N GLY A 146 11.33 11.93 29.70
CA GLY A 146 12.16 10.84 30.22
C GLY A 146 11.86 10.45 31.68
N ALA A 147 10.82 11.04 32.29
CA ALA A 147 10.41 10.73 33.66
C ALA A 147 9.52 9.47 33.69
N THR A 148 10.12 8.30 33.45
CA THR A 148 9.40 7.02 33.42
C THR A 148 8.71 6.70 34.75
N ASP A 149 9.30 7.08 35.87
CA ASP A 149 8.75 6.84 37.22
C ASP A 149 7.48 7.66 37.50
N GLU A 150 7.36 8.84 36.88
CA GLU A 150 6.15 9.67 36.94
C GLU A 150 5.10 9.24 35.92
N SER A 151 5.55 8.68 34.79
CA SER A 151 4.69 8.20 33.71
C SER A 151 3.92 6.93 34.08
N GLN A 152 4.60 5.97 34.74
CA GLN A 152 4.01 4.68 35.09
C GLN A 152 2.72 4.79 35.93
N PRO A 153 2.66 5.56 37.03
CA PRO A 153 1.44 5.71 37.83
C PRO A 153 0.26 6.29 37.03
N ALA A 154 0.52 7.26 36.16
CA ALA A 154 -0.53 7.88 35.33
C ALA A 154 -1.14 6.88 34.33
N PHE A 155 -0.33 6.03 33.71
CA PHE A 155 -0.87 4.96 32.86
C PHE A 155 -1.53 3.84 33.66
N SER A 156 -1.09 3.55 34.89
CA SER A 156 -1.81 2.65 35.80
C SER A 156 -3.19 3.19 36.17
N GLU A 157 -3.29 4.49 36.48
CA GLU A 157 -4.59 5.14 36.71
C GLU A 157 -5.49 5.07 35.47
N ALA A 158 -4.94 5.34 34.28
CA ALA A 158 -5.68 5.22 33.02
C ALA A 158 -6.21 3.79 32.79
N ILE A 159 -5.47 2.75 33.20
CA ILE A 159 -5.91 1.35 33.13
C ILE A 159 -7.15 1.10 34.00
N GLU A 160 -7.18 1.63 35.22
CA GLU A 160 -8.32 1.46 36.13
C GLU A 160 -9.57 2.22 35.64
N LEU A 161 -9.36 3.33 34.91
CA LEU A 161 -10.44 4.16 34.37
C LEU A 161 -10.97 3.68 33.00
N ALA A 162 -10.24 2.83 32.28
CA ALA A 162 -10.62 2.41 30.93
C ALA A 162 -11.80 1.43 30.93
N GLU A 163 -12.89 1.81 30.28
CA GLU A 163 -14.13 1.03 30.30
C GLU A 163 -14.31 0.21 29.02
N THR A 164 -13.99 0.82 27.87
CA THR A 164 -14.20 0.21 26.55
C THR A 164 -13.01 -0.65 26.12
N PRO A 165 -13.19 -1.70 25.29
CA PRO A 165 -12.08 -2.47 24.73
C PRO A 165 -11.03 -1.63 23.99
N ALA A 166 -11.45 -0.54 23.33
CA ALA A 166 -10.56 0.32 22.55
C ALA A 166 -9.67 1.21 23.45
N GLU A 167 -10.24 1.81 24.50
CA GLU A 167 -9.48 2.51 25.54
C GLU A 167 -8.47 1.59 26.21
N LYS A 168 -8.96 0.41 26.59
CA LYS A 168 -8.22 -0.69 27.19
C LYS A 168 -6.96 -1.05 26.39
N VAL A 169 -7.11 -1.33 25.10
CA VAL A 169 -5.96 -1.54 24.20
C VAL A 169 -5.00 -0.36 24.26
N SER A 170 -5.51 0.87 24.16
CA SER A 170 -4.68 2.08 24.16
C SER A 170 -3.86 2.24 25.45
N VAL A 171 -4.49 2.11 26.62
CA VAL A 171 -3.81 2.25 27.92
C VAL A 171 -2.79 1.14 28.17
N TRP A 172 -3.11 -0.12 27.77
CA TRP A 172 -2.16 -1.23 27.90
C TRP A 172 -0.95 -1.09 26.98
N VAL A 173 -1.14 -0.64 25.74
CA VAL A 173 -0.05 -0.36 24.80
C VAL A 173 0.88 0.73 25.35
N LEU A 174 0.32 1.83 25.86
CA LEU A 174 1.11 2.96 26.36
C LEU A 174 1.84 2.63 27.67
N ALA A 175 1.20 1.88 28.57
CA ALA A 175 1.84 1.37 29.77
C ALA A 175 3.00 0.40 29.43
N ALA A 176 2.80 -0.51 28.47
CA ALA A 176 3.84 -1.42 28.00
C ALA A 176 5.03 -0.67 27.38
N TRP A 177 4.76 0.35 26.56
CA TRP A 177 5.81 1.19 25.98
C TRP A 177 6.61 1.93 27.05
N THR A 178 5.93 2.45 28.07
CA THR A 178 6.58 3.12 29.21
C THR A 178 7.54 2.17 29.95
N ARG A 179 7.16 0.90 30.13
CA ARG A 179 8.04 -0.13 30.71
C ARG A 179 9.26 -0.40 29.82
N CYS A 180 9.07 -0.48 28.50
CA CYS A 180 10.20 -0.61 27.56
C CYS A 180 11.18 0.57 27.68
N ARG A 181 10.67 1.79 27.81
CA ARG A 181 11.48 3.00 27.99
C ARG A 181 12.21 3.05 29.32
N ALA A 182 11.68 2.42 30.36
CA ALA A 182 12.36 2.22 31.64
C ALA A 182 13.41 1.09 31.60
N GLY A 183 13.53 0.35 30.49
CA GLY A 183 14.38 -0.84 30.38
C GLY A 183 13.78 -2.10 31.01
N GLU A 184 12.51 -2.05 31.39
CA GLU A 184 11.77 -3.13 32.06
C GLU A 184 11.03 -4.01 31.04
N TYR A 185 11.76 -4.58 30.09
CA TYR A 185 11.17 -5.28 28.93
C TYR A 185 10.27 -6.47 29.32
N GLU A 186 10.73 -7.32 30.24
CA GLU A 186 9.94 -8.46 30.75
C GLU A 186 8.62 -8.03 31.39
N ALA A 187 8.59 -6.87 32.05
CA ALA A 187 7.37 -6.33 32.67
C ALA A 187 6.40 -5.74 31.63
N ALA A 188 6.89 -5.40 30.43
CA ALA A 188 6.04 -4.94 29.33
C ALA A 188 5.23 -6.07 28.69
N LEU A 189 5.77 -7.30 28.62
CA LEU A 189 5.13 -8.42 27.91
C LEU A 189 3.74 -8.79 28.45
N PRO A 190 3.48 -8.87 29.78
CA PRO A 190 2.13 -9.12 30.28
C PRO A 190 1.12 -8.03 29.90
N LEU A 191 1.55 -6.77 29.77
CA LEU A 191 0.69 -5.67 29.35
C LEU A 191 0.36 -5.78 27.85
N VAL A 192 1.34 -6.18 27.03
CA VAL A 192 1.12 -6.49 25.61
C VAL A 192 0.10 -7.62 25.45
N THR A 193 0.25 -8.70 26.22
CA THR A 193 -0.71 -9.81 26.22
C THR A 193 -2.13 -9.34 26.53
N LYS A 194 -2.32 -8.51 27.58
CA LYS A 194 -3.63 -7.93 27.92
C LYS A 194 -4.22 -7.08 26.80
N ALA A 195 -3.40 -6.30 26.10
CA ALA A 195 -3.87 -5.53 24.94
C ALA A 195 -4.36 -6.46 23.81
N LEU A 196 -3.60 -7.53 23.52
CA LEU A 196 -3.94 -8.50 22.47
C LEU A 196 -5.12 -9.41 22.85
N GLU A 197 -5.37 -9.64 24.14
CA GLU A 197 -6.58 -10.31 24.63
C GLU A 197 -7.83 -9.47 24.36
N CYS A 198 -7.71 -8.13 24.40
CA CYS A 198 -8.81 -7.21 24.12
C CYS A 198 -9.06 -7.05 22.61
N ASP A 199 -7.98 -6.93 21.84
CA ASP A 199 -8.02 -6.85 20.37
C ASP A 199 -6.82 -7.63 19.79
N PRO A 200 -7.04 -8.85 19.27
CA PRO A 200 -5.98 -9.66 18.67
C PRO A 200 -5.30 -8.99 17.48
N GLU A 201 -5.97 -8.04 16.81
CA GLU A 201 -5.46 -7.30 15.65
C GLU A 201 -4.83 -5.96 16.04
N ALA A 202 -4.65 -5.68 17.34
CA ALA A 202 -3.96 -4.49 17.84
C ALA A 202 -2.46 -4.54 17.49
N TRP A 203 -2.12 -4.14 16.27
CA TRP A 203 -0.73 -4.17 15.81
C TRP A 203 0.21 -3.23 16.57
N PRO A 204 -0.20 -2.10 17.19
CA PRO A 204 0.69 -1.35 18.07
C PRO A 204 1.16 -2.16 19.29
N ALA A 205 0.32 -3.07 19.81
CA ALA A 205 0.72 -3.99 20.87
C ALA A 205 1.80 -4.97 20.37
N ARG A 206 1.66 -5.49 19.15
CA ARG A 206 2.69 -6.36 18.51
C ARG A 206 4.02 -5.62 18.30
N VAL A 207 3.96 -4.32 17.97
CA VAL A 207 5.14 -3.45 17.88
C VAL A 207 5.87 -3.38 19.22
N VAL A 208 5.16 -3.02 20.30
CA VAL A 208 5.75 -2.92 21.64
C VAL A 208 6.28 -4.29 22.11
N GLY A 209 5.50 -5.35 21.91
CA GLY A 209 5.91 -6.71 22.26
C GLY A 209 7.19 -7.14 21.56
N THR A 210 7.36 -6.79 20.28
CA THR A 210 8.60 -7.13 19.56
C THR A 210 9.80 -6.35 20.06
N VAL A 211 9.62 -5.08 20.44
CA VAL A 211 10.71 -4.31 21.06
C VAL A 211 11.10 -4.92 22.40
N ALA A 212 10.12 -5.31 23.21
CA ALA A 212 10.34 -5.94 24.52
C ALA A 212 10.98 -7.32 24.42
N ASP A 213 10.55 -8.16 23.48
CA ASP A 213 11.01 -9.54 23.29
C ASP A 213 12.27 -9.66 22.41
N HIS A 214 12.83 -8.53 21.94
CA HIS A 214 14.01 -8.57 21.09
C HIS A 214 15.25 -9.00 21.89
N GLU A 215 16.13 -9.82 21.31
CA GLU A 215 17.38 -10.25 21.96
C GLU A 215 18.29 -9.08 22.37
N THR A 216 18.19 -7.95 21.65
CA THR A 216 18.93 -6.73 21.96
C THR A 216 18.04 -5.51 21.76
N PRO A 217 17.18 -5.14 22.74
CA PRO A 217 16.24 -4.04 22.59
C PRO A 217 16.92 -2.68 22.42
N SER A 218 18.17 -2.53 22.90
CA SER A 218 18.93 -1.28 22.78
C SER A 218 19.13 -0.82 21.33
N LEU A 219 19.10 -1.74 20.36
CA LEU A 219 19.22 -1.40 18.94
C LEU A 219 18.08 -0.50 18.45
N PHE A 220 16.90 -0.55 19.07
CA PHE A 220 15.78 0.36 18.76
C PHE A 220 16.01 1.77 19.29
N TRP A 221 16.72 1.90 20.41
CA TRP A 221 17.05 3.19 21.04
C TRP A 221 18.31 3.83 20.44
N GLU A 222 19.16 3.03 19.80
CA GLU A 222 20.36 3.45 19.08
C GLU A 222 20.09 3.74 17.58
N ASP A 223 18.83 3.76 17.16
CA ASP A 223 18.39 3.95 15.75
C ASP A 223 19.00 2.95 14.75
N LYS A 224 19.47 1.79 15.22
CA LYS A 224 19.97 0.70 14.35
C LYS A 224 18.84 -0.17 13.82
N LEU A 225 17.81 -0.35 14.64
CA LEU A 225 16.54 -0.94 14.27
C LEU A 225 15.46 0.11 14.45
N SER A 226 14.46 0.12 13.57
CA SER A 226 13.28 0.93 13.78
C SER A 226 12.02 0.20 13.36
N VAL A 227 10.88 0.57 13.93
CA VAL A 227 9.58 0.07 13.49
C VAL A 227 8.91 1.13 12.63
N ARG A 228 8.68 0.83 11.35
CA ARG A 228 8.13 1.83 10.41
C ARG A 228 7.26 1.23 9.32
N PRO A 229 6.39 2.05 8.71
CA PRO A 229 5.69 1.67 7.50
C PRO A 229 6.65 1.66 6.31
N TYR A 230 6.53 0.64 5.46
CA TYR A 230 7.24 0.53 4.20
C TYR A 230 6.38 -0.13 3.14
N LEU A 231 6.57 0.27 1.88
CA LEU A 231 5.98 -0.38 0.72
C LEU A 231 7.03 -1.28 0.10
N ARG A 232 6.72 -2.57 -0.05
CA ARG A 232 7.56 -3.50 -0.80
C ARG A 232 6.99 -3.73 -2.17
N VAL A 233 7.81 -3.57 -3.21
CA VAL A 233 7.42 -3.86 -4.60
C VAL A 233 8.35 -4.91 -5.17
N ARG A 234 7.76 -6.01 -5.66
CA ARG A 234 8.45 -7.04 -6.42
C ARG A 234 8.03 -6.91 -7.88
N ALA A 235 8.96 -6.49 -8.71
CA ALA A 235 8.72 -6.27 -10.12
C ALA A 235 9.92 -6.67 -10.97
N GLU A 236 9.65 -6.94 -12.24
CA GLU A 236 10.64 -7.07 -13.30
C GLU A 236 10.58 -5.79 -14.14
N VAL A 237 11.71 -5.09 -14.23
CA VAL A 237 11.83 -3.81 -14.93
C VAL A 237 12.87 -3.97 -16.04
N PRO A 238 12.43 -4.18 -17.30
CA PRO A 238 13.33 -4.25 -18.44
C PRO A 238 14.06 -2.93 -18.68
N GLU A 239 15.11 -2.97 -19.52
CA GLU A 239 15.81 -1.76 -19.96
C GLU A 239 14.82 -0.78 -20.63
N GLY A 240 14.89 0.50 -20.24
CA GLY A 240 13.95 1.53 -20.70
C GLY A 240 12.60 1.53 -19.99
N GLY A 241 12.36 0.60 -19.06
CA GLY A 241 11.22 0.60 -18.16
C GLY A 241 11.50 1.37 -16.86
N ASP A 242 10.44 1.83 -16.21
CA ASP A 242 10.50 2.49 -14.91
C ASP A 242 9.28 2.15 -14.04
N ILE A 243 9.48 2.16 -12.72
CA ILE A 243 8.44 1.99 -11.70
C ILE A 243 8.61 3.05 -10.62
N GLU A 244 7.64 3.94 -10.51
CA GLU A 244 7.53 4.92 -9.43
C GLU A 244 6.47 4.45 -8.42
N ALA A 245 6.75 4.63 -7.14
CA ALA A 245 5.74 4.51 -6.09
C ALA A 245 5.57 5.83 -5.36
N ALA A 246 4.34 6.17 -4.99
CA ALA A 246 4.04 7.34 -4.20
C ALA A 246 2.89 7.06 -3.24
N VAL A 247 2.84 7.81 -2.15
CA VAL A 247 1.75 7.78 -1.18
C VAL A 247 1.18 9.16 -0.96
N ARG A 248 -0.05 9.20 -0.45
CA ARG A 248 -0.66 10.44 0.02
C ARG A 248 -1.66 10.14 1.15
N PRO A 249 -1.65 10.90 2.25
CA PRO A 249 -2.73 10.84 3.21
C PRO A 249 -4.02 11.42 2.59
N GLN A 250 -5.17 10.77 2.81
CA GLN A 250 -6.45 11.27 2.32
C GLN A 250 -6.99 12.41 3.22
N ARG A 251 -6.18 13.45 3.48
CA ARG A 251 -6.63 14.68 4.16
C ARG A 251 -7.23 15.62 3.13
N ARG A 252 -8.33 16.28 3.49
CA ARG A 252 -9.23 17.02 2.57
C ARG A 252 -8.60 18.09 1.69
N ASN A 253 -7.37 18.56 1.94
CA ASN A 253 -6.77 19.72 1.26
C ASN A 253 -5.29 19.56 0.86
N ASP A 254 -4.62 18.45 1.16
CA ASP A 254 -3.20 18.27 0.78
C ASP A 254 -3.11 17.25 -0.36
N GLU A 255 -3.02 17.77 -1.59
CA GLU A 255 -3.07 16.96 -2.81
C GLU A 255 -1.71 16.35 -3.17
N ARG A 256 -0.64 16.69 -2.45
CA ARG A 256 0.72 16.36 -2.87
C ARG A 256 1.05 14.89 -2.64
N TRP A 257 1.32 14.20 -3.74
CA TRP A 257 1.92 12.88 -3.72
C TRP A 257 3.35 12.95 -3.21
N VAL A 258 3.68 12.10 -2.24
CA VAL A 258 5.04 11.92 -1.74
C VAL A 258 5.65 10.70 -2.42
N SER A 259 6.69 10.94 -3.22
CA SER A 259 7.38 9.85 -3.93
C SER A 259 8.18 9.03 -2.93
N LEU A 260 8.05 7.71 -3.01
CA LEU A 260 8.78 6.81 -2.15
C LEU A 260 10.11 6.44 -2.82
N SER A 261 11.15 6.34 -2.01
CA SER A 261 12.46 5.86 -2.43
C SER A 261 13.01 4.90 -1.39
N GLY A 262 13.90 4.02 -1.83
CA GLY A 262 14.57 3.06 -0.98
C GLY A 262 15.22 1.94 -1.77
N PRO A 263 16.26 1.31 -1.23
CA PRO A 263 16.97 0.26 -1.93
C PRO A 263 16.15 -1.04 -1.97
N ARG A 264 16.45 -1.89 -2.96
CA ARG A 264 15.99 -3.29 -3.04
C ARG A 264 14.45 -3.46 -2.98
N GLY A 265 13.71 -2.47 -3.47
CA GLY A 265 12.25 -2.50 -3.50
C GLY A 265 11.59 -2.35 -2.13
N CYS A 266 12.33 -1.94 -1.09
CA CYS A 266 11.80 -1.53 0.20
C CYS A 266 11.72 -0.01 0.24
N LEU A 267 10.55 0.53 -0.04
CA LEU A 267 10.31 1.96 -0.19
C LEU A 267 9.77 2.53 1.13
N ARG A 268 10.50 3.46 1.73
CA ARG A 268 10.17 4.02 3.05
C ARG A 268 8.92 4.89 2.93
N VAL A 269 7.90 4.63 3.76
CA VAL A 269 6.71 5.49 3.84
C VAL A 269 6.95 6.55 4.92
N PRO A 270 6.89 7.85 4.60
CA PRO A 270 7.11 8.90 5.59
C PRO A 270 6.04 8.87 6.69
N GLU A 271 6.45 9.07 7.94
CA GLU A 271 5.57 8.97 9.11
C GLU A 271 4.43 10.00 9.05
N GLU A 272 4.69 11.19 8.51
CA GLU A 272 3.72 12.27 8.30
C GLU A 272 2.64 11.91 7.26
N SER A 273 2.99 11.05 6.30
CA SER A 273 2.06 10.58 5.27
C SER A 273 1.25 9.38 5.75
N PHE A 274 1.73 8.64 6.76
CA PHE A 274 1.05 7.47 7.29
C PHE A 274 -0.14 7.86 8.17
N GLY A 275 -1.35 7.67 7.65
CA GLY A 275 -2.61 8.05 8.29
C GLY A 275 -3.70 7.01 8.09
N PRO A 276 -4.82 7.11 8.82
CA PRO A 276 -5.90 6.11 8.79
C PRO A 276 -6.53 5.91 7.41
N ASN A 277 -6.41 6.89 6.51
CA ASN A 277 -6.78 6.75 5.12
C ASN A 277 -5.56 7.09 4.28
N LEU A 278 -4.98 6.07 3.65
CA LEU A 278 -3.75 6.21 2.87
C LEU A 278 -4.02 5.77 1.43
N GLU A 279 -3.62 6.59 0.48
CA GLU A 279 -3.61 6.23 -0.93
C GLU A 279 -2.19 5.84 -1.34
N VAL A 280 -2.10 4.78 -2.15
CA VAL A 280 -0.85 4.27 -2.73
C VAL A 280 -0.99 4.30 -4.24
N ARG A 281 -0.01 4.89 -4.91
CA ARG A 281 0.08 4.93 -6.37
C ARG A 281 1.34 4.21 -6.81
N LEU A 282 1.17 3.26 -7.72
CA LEU A 282 2.26 2.69 -8.51
C LEU A 282 2.11 3.19 -9.94
N ARG A 283 3.19 3.71 -10.52
CA ARG A 283 3.23 4.12 -11.91
C ARG A 283 4.30 3.31 -12.62
N LEU A 284 3.90 2.57 -13.64
CA LEU A 284 4.79 1.81 -14.50
C LEU A 284 4.86 2.52 -15.84
N SER A 285 6.04 2.64 -16.42
CA SER A 285 6.22 3.22 -17.75
C SER A 285 7.30 2.51 -18.54
N GLY A 286 7.18 2.49 -19.87
CA GLY A 286 8.17 1.92 -20.77
C GLY A 286 7.60 1.59 -22.13
N ALA A 287 8.43 1.03 -23.01
CA ALA A 287 7.98 0.54 -24.30
C ALA A 287 7.00 -0.63 -24.12
N LEU A 288 5.96 -0.70 -24.95
CA LEU A 288 4.92 -1.72 -24.82
C LEU A 288 5.48 -3.15 -24.92
N GLY A 289 6.48 -3.36 -25.79
CA GLY A 289 7.13 -4.66 -26.00
C GLY A 289 8.06 -5.12 -24.86
N THR A 290 8.49 -4.21 -24.00
CA THR A 290 9.38 -4.46 -22.87
C THR A 290 8.82 -3.81 -21.59
N PHE A 291 7.49 -3.85 -21.45
CA PHE A 291 6.81 -3.13 -20.37
C PHE A 291 7.08 -3.77 -19.00
N PRO A 292 7.32 -2.98 -17.92
CA PRO A 292 7.54 -3.52 -16.58
C PRO A 292 6.38 -4.38 -16.09
N THR A 293 6.69 -5.41 -15.31
CA THR A 293 5.68 -6.30 -14.71
C THR A 293 5.81 -6.31 -13.20
N VAL A 294 4.74 -5.91 -12.49
CA VAL A 294 4.65 -6.02 -11.04
C VAL A 294 4.07 -7.39 -10.68
N GLN A 295 4.86 -8.20 -9.96
CA GLN A 295 4.48 -9.53 -9.51
C GLN A 295 3.70 -9.47 -8.20
N ALA A 296 4.14 -8.61 -7.28
CA ALA A 296 3.49 -8.40 -5.99
C ALA A 296 3.90 -7.04 -5.41
N TYR A 297 3.02 -6.46 -4.59
CA TYR A 297 3.41 -5.40 -3.69
C TYR A 297 2.62 -5.49 -2.39
N TYR A 298 3.17 -4.98 -1.29
CA TYR A 298 2.44 -4.84 -0.03
C TYR A 298 2.93 -3.64 0.77
N LEU A 299 2.00 -2.99 1.46
CA LEU A 299 2.32 -2.01 2.51
C LEU A 299 2.36 -2.77 3.83
N ALA A 300 3.38 -2.53 4.64
CA ALA A 300 3.51 -3.14 5.96
C ALA A 300 4.07 -2.19 6.99
N VAL A 301 3.78 -2.45 8.26
CA VAL A 301 4.55 -1.93 9.41
C VAL A 301 5.40 -3.08 9.96
N GLY A 302 6.70 -2.85 10.13
CA GLY A 302 7.63 -3.87 10.58
C GLY A 302 8.96 -3.31 11.06
N VAL A 303 9.84 -4.17 11.58
CA VAL A 303 11.21 -3.81 11.93
C VAL A 303 12.01 -3.64 10.64
N VAL A 304 12.75 -2.55 10.55
CA VAL A 304 13.71 -2.25 9.49
C VAL A 304 15.08 -2.12 10.13
N ASP A 305 16.07 -2.77 9.52
CA ASP A 305 17.47 -2.54 9.79
C ASP A 305 17.89 -1.25 9.08
N GLU A 306 18.16 -0.21 9.84
CA GLU A 306 18.47 1.14 9.32
C GLU A 306 19.82 1.20 8.64
N VAL A 307 20.75 0.31 9.00
CA VAL A 307 22.09 0.26 8.42
C VAL A 307 22.03 -0.33 7.01
N ASN A 308 21.17 -1.33 6.80
CA ASN A 308 21.10 -2.07 5.56
C ASN A 308 19.87 -1.76 4.69
N ASP A 309 18.90 -0.98 5.21
CA ASP A 309 17.60 -0.75 4.59
C ASP A 309 16.84 -2.04 4.27
N VAL A 310 16.92 -3.03 5.18
CA VAL A 310 16.29 -4.33 4.99
C VAL A 310 15.19 -4.53 6.02
N PRO A 311 13.93 -4.78 5.58
CA PRO A 311 12.89 -5.24 6.47
C PRO A 311 13.26 -6.58 7.11
N ARG A 312 13.14 -6.65 8.43
CA ARG A 312 13.37 -7.86 9.24
C ARG A 312 12.07 -8.58 9.58
N THR A 313 10.98 -7.84 9.76
CA THR A 313 9.67 -8.40 10.15
C THR A 313 8.50 -7.69 9.45
N VAL A 314 7.31 -8.30 9.56
CA VAL A 314 6.00 -7.72 9.18
C VAL A 314 5.05 -7.95 10.35
N PHE A 315 4.51 -6.88 10.94
CA PHE A 315 3.55 -6.95 12.05
C PHE A 315 2.11 -6.74 11.60
N TYR A 316 1.96 -5.86 10.63
CA TYR A 316 0.69 -5.42 10.08
C TYR A 316 0.85 -5.21 8.59
N GLN A 317 -0.05 -5.79 7.79
CA GLN A 317 -0.03 -5.71 6.34
C GLN A 317 -1.41 -5.25 5.85
N PRO A 318 -1.69 -3.94 5.90
CA PRO A 318 -3.01 -3.39 5.58
C PRO A 318 -3.36 -3.50 4.09
N LEU A 319 -2.36 -3.66 3.21
CA LEU A 319 -2.56 -3.65 1.76
C LEU A 319 -1.63 -4.65 1.08
N GLN A 320 -2.18 -5.40 0.12
CA GLN A 320 -1.44 -6.28 -0.79
C GLN A 320 -2.05 -6.23 -2.19
N GLY A 321 -1.23 -6.29 -3.23
CA GLY A 321 -1.66 -6.39 -4.63
C GLY A 321 -0.79 -7.35 -5.44
N PRO A 322 -1.03 -7.49 -6.76
CA PRO A 322 -1.70 -6.51 -7.62
C PRO A 322 -3.23 -6.58 -7.66
N ARG A 323 -3.84 -7.66 -7.18
CA ARG A 323 -5.31 -7.79 -7.13
C ARG A 323 -5.86 -7.14 -5.87
N THR A 324 -6.38 -5.93 -5.99
CA THR A 324 -7.11 -5.23 -4.92
C THR A 324 -8.51 -4.88 -5.38
N THR A 325 -9.52 -5.06 -4.52
CA THR A 325 -10.93 -4.74 -4.81
C THR A 325 -11.16 -3.27 -5.11
N ASP A 326 -10.36 -2.39 -4.49
CA ASP A 326 -10.54 -0.94 -4.55
C ASP A 326 -9.42 -0.25 -5.35
N ALA A 327 -8.85 -0.96 -6.34
CA ALA A 327 -7.91 -0.34 -7.27
C ALA A 327 -8.61 0.34 -8.44
N ARG A 328 -8.05 1.48 -8.83
CA ARG A 328 -8.32 2.14 -10.10
C ARG A 328 -7.04 2.14 -10.93
N GLU A 329 -7.13 1.62 -12.14
CA GLU A 329 -6.07 1.70 -13.13
C GLU A 329 -6.40 2.81 -14.13
N THR A 330 -5.37 3.54 -14.58
CA THR A 330 -5.46 4.41 -15.75
C THR A 330 -4.27 4.20 -16.67
N LEU A 331 -4.48 4.39 -17.97
CA LEU A 331 -3.54 4.08 -19.03
C LEU A 331 -3.31 5.32 -19.88
N ARG A 332 -2.06 5.52 -20.26
CA ARG A 332 -1.68 6.53 -21.24
C ARG A 332 -0.74 5.93 -22.27
N PHE A 333 -1.10 6.08 -23.54
CA PHE A 333 -0.29 5.68 -24.67
C PHE A 333 0.39 6.90 -25.28
N ARG A 334 1.62 6.73 -25.75
CA ARG A 334 2.31 7.68 -26.63
C ARG A 334 2.84 6.90 -27.82
N VAL A 335 2.29 7.16 -28.99
CA VAL A 335 2.66 6.56 -30.28
C VAL A 335 3.39 7.61 -31.10
#